data_AF-A0A127SHV9-F1
#
_entry.id   AF-A0A127SHV9-F1
#
_cell.length_a   1.000
_cell.length_b   1.000
_cell.length_c   1.000
_cell.angle_alpha   90.00
_cell.angle_beta   90.00
_cell.angle_gamma   90.00
#
_symmetry.space_group_name_H-M   'P 1'
#
loop_
_entity.id
_entity.type
_entity.pdbx_description
1 polymer ?
#
loop_
_entity_poly.entity_id
_entity_poly.type
_entity_poly.pdbx_seq_one_letter_code
_entity_poly.pdbx_strand_id
1 'polypeptide(L)'
;DESRDEMLRMTLRVEGKPNYTLVLPADEEYLDAVKDYLDIDVFADAMLCDIRFKVPYIGELIRDTDCPAVEDYNDFAEALEDIWQHDGALLTYAAVLEAEKPETLHRACELLQDMDNYQRITEDAYGYGQQRLQETLGLDDEAIYELDGYIDFEKYGQDCMENDCVTETEFGLLRRLEPPFPEQTQGQQMI
;
A
#
# COMPACT_ATOMS: atom_id res chain seq x y z
N ASP A 1 20.91 -13.78 -11.34
CA ASP A 1 19.69 -13.13 -10.89
C ASP A 1 19.57 -13.35 -9.39
N GLU A 2 20.34 -12.58 -8.61
CA GLU A 2 20.67 -12.88 -7.20
C GLU A 2 20.12 -11.80 -6.24
N SER A 3 19.23 -10.92 -6.69
CA SER A 3 18.84 -9.73 -5.90
C SER A 3 17.34 -9.53 -5.72
N ARG A 4 16.49 -10.54 -5.99
CA ARG A 4 15.07 -10.42 -5.61
C ARG A 4 14.92 -10.63 -4.11
N ASP A 5 14.34 -9.67 -3.42
CA ASP A 5 14.04 -9.75 -2.00
C ASP A 5 12.78 -10.62 -1.82
N GLU A 6 12.84 -11.67 -0.99
CA GLU A 6 11.64 -12.44 -0.58
C GLU A 6 10.59 -11.48 -0.01
N MET A 7 9.50 -11.21 -0.72
CA MET A 7 8.38 -10.39 -0.24
C MET A 7 7.30 -11.25 0.40
N LEU A 8 7.08 -12.44 -0.15
CA LEU A 8 6.05 -13.36 0.27
C LEU A 8 6.54 -14.79 0.14
N ARG A 9 6.05 -15.67 1.01
CA ARG A 9 6.21 -17.11 0.85
C ARG A 9 4.89 -17.82 1.09
N MET A 10 4.74 -18.96 0.45
CA MET A 10 3.58 -19.83 0.62
C MET A 10 4.00 -21.30 0.52
N THR A 11 3.14 -22.18 1.01
CA THR A 11 3.31 -23.63 0.88
C THR A 11 2.34 -24.15 -0.18
N LEU A 12 2.88 -24.78 -1.21
CA LEU A 12 2.14 -25.54 -2.21
C LEU A 12 1.99 -26.98 -1.75
N ARG A 13 0.76 -27.50 -1.75
CA ARG A 13 0.46 -28.91 -1.45
C ARG A 13 -0.24 -29.58 -2.63
N VAL A 14 0.39 -30.63 -3.16
CA VAL A 14 -0.15 -31.51 -4.19
C VAL A 14 -0.30 -32.92 -3.60
N GLU A 15 -1.38 -33.63 -3.93
CA GLU A 15 -1.63 -34.97 -3.41
C GLU A 15 -0.51 -35.94 -3.83
N GLY A 16 0.03 -36.70 -2.87
CA GLY A 16 1.10 -37.67 -3.13
C GLY A 16 2.51 -37.08 -3.29
N LYS A 17 2.68 -35.76 -3.17
CA LYS A 17 3.98 -35.05 -3.23
C LYS A 17 4.35 -34.45 -1.87
N PRO A 18 5.64 -34.22 -1.59
CA PRO A 18 6.03 -33.42 -0.43
C PRO A 18 5.54 -31.97 -0.57
N ASN A 19 5.27 -31.31 0.55
CA ASN A 19 4.97 -29.87 0.56
C ASN A 19 6.16 -29.09 -0.02
N TYR A 20 5.89 -28.08 -0.84
CA TYR A 20 6.92 -27.23 -1.42
C TYR A 20 6.73 -25.78 -0.95
N THR A 21 7.81 -25.13 -0.50
CA THR A 21 7.77 -23.72 -0.12
C THR A 21 8.15 -22.88 -1.33
N LEU A 22 7.18 -22.11 -1.84
CA LEU A 22 7.38 -21.14 -2.89
C LEU A 22 7.70 -19.77 -2.26
N VAL A 23 8.72 -19.11 -2.79
CA VAL A 23 9.14 -17.76 -2.40
C VAL A 23 8.87 -16.84 -3.58
N LEU A 24 8.27 -15.70 -3.30
CA LEU A 24 7.86 -14.68 -4.27
C LEU A 24 8.46 -13.31 -3.87
N PRO A 25 8.74 -12.44 -4.85
CA PRO A 25 8.47 -12.66 -6.26
C PRO A 25 9.48 -13.60 -6.94
N ALA A 26 9.03 -14.25 -8.01
CA ALA A 26 9.78 -15.22 -8.80
C ALA A 26 9.61 -14.97 -10.30
N ASP A 27 10.65 -15.33 -11.07
CA ASP A 27 10.60 -15.29 -12.53
C ASP A 27 9.84 -16.50 -13.11
N GLU A 28 9.48 -16.39 -14.38
CA GLU A 28 8.73 -17.43 -15.10
C GLU A 28 9.51 -18.75 -15.18
N GLU A 29 10.84 -18.70 -15.34
CA GLU A 29 11.69 -19.89 -15.41
C GLU A 29 11.65 -20.70 -14.11
N TYR A 30 11.71 -20.03 -12.96
CA TYR A 30 11.59 -20.64 -11.65
C TYR A 30 10.19 -21.19 -11.42
N LEU A 31 9.14 -20.43 -11.75
CA LEU A 31 7.76 -20.89 -11.61
C LEU A 31 7.48 -22.14 -12.44
N ASP A 32 7.98 -22.20 -13.68
CA ASP A 32 7.86 -23.38 -14.53
C ASP A 32 8.67 -24.58 -13.98
N ALA A 33 9.88 -24.35 -13.47
CA ALA A 33 10.65 -25.40 -12.80
C ALA A 33 9.93 -25.97 -11.56
N VAL A 34 9.17 -25.14 -10.82
CA VAL A 34 8.36 -25.59 -9.70
C VAL A 34 7.17 -26.43 -10.17
N LYS A 35 6.49 -26.04 -11.26
CA LYS A 35 5.40 -26.82 -11.86
C LYS A 35 5.90 -28.21 -12.29
N ASP A 36 7.04 -28.26 -12.98
CA ASP A 36 7.70 -29.51 -13.39
C ASP A 36 8.07 -30.40 -12.19
N TYR A 37 8.59 -29.81 -11.12
CA TYR A 37 8.93 -30.54 -9.90
C TYR A 37 7.70 -31.16 -9.23
N LEU A 38 6.61 -30.40 -9.17
CA LEU A 38 5.35 -30.81 -8.57
C LEU A 38 4.52 -31.73 -9.47
N ASP A 39 4.83 -31.81 -10.77
CA ASP A 39 4.10 -32.58 -11.80
C ASP A 39 2.66 -32.04 -11.96
N ILE A 40 2.55 -30.72 -12.13
CA ILE A 40 1.30 -29.98 -12.35
C ILE A 40 1.42 -29.10 -13.60
N ASP A 41 0.32 -28.89 -14.32
CA ASP A 41 0.30 -27.99 -15.49
C ASP A 41 0.03 -26.53 -15.08
N VAL A 42 -0.76 -26.33 -14.02
CA VAL A 42 -1.13 -25.01 -13.48
C VAL A 42 -1.10 -25.03 -11.95
N PHE A 43 -0.81 -23.89 -11.32
CA PHE A 43 -0.78 -23.81 -9.85
C PHE A 43 -2.15 -24.02 -9.19
N ALA A 44 -3.25 -23.87 -9.93
CA ALA A 44 -4.60 -24.18 -9.45
C ALA A 44 -4.79 -25.67 -9.08
N ASP A 45 -3.90 -26.56 -9.55
CA ASP A 45 -3.88 -27.98 -9.15
C ASP A 45 -3.19 -28.20 -7.78
N ALA A 46 -2.59 -27.16 -7.20
CA ALA A 46 -1.98 -27.18 -5.88
C ALA A 46 -2.84 -26.40 -4.87
N MET A 47 -2.98 -26.93 -3.66
CA MET A 47 -3.57 -26.20 -2.54
C MET A 47 -2.56 -25.19 -2.00
N LEU A 48 -2.94 -23.91 -1.99
CA LEU A 48 -2.17 -22.85 -1.35
C LEU A 48 -2.39 -22.86 0.17
N CYS A 49 -1.31 -22.82 0.94
CA CYS A 49 -1.32 -22.89 2.40
C CYS A 49 -0.25 -21.96 2.99
N ASP A 50 -0.43 -21.58 4.26
CA ASP A 50 0.60 -20.89 5.07
C ASP A 50 1.25 -19.69 4.37
N ILE A 51 0.40 -18.82 3.80
CA ILE A 51 0.81 -17.60 3.12
C ILE A 51 1.35 -16.62 4.17
N ARG A 52 2.59 -16.15 3.98
CA ARG A 52 3.27 -15.25 4.90
C ARG A 52 3.98 -14.15 4.14
N PHE A 53 3.64 -12.92 4.48
CA PHE A 53 4.31 -11.72 3.99
C PHE A 53 5.58 -11.46 4.82
N LYS A 54 6.65 -10.99 4.18
CA LYS A 54 7.84 -10.45 4.86
C LYS A 54 7.48 -9.28 5.76
N VAL A 55 6.42 -8.56 5.39
CA VAL A 55 5.84 -7.43 6.12
C VAL A 55 4.49 -7.87 6.71
N PRO A 56 4.45 -8.38 7.95
CA PRO A 56 3.24 -9.04 8.47
C PRO A 56 2.02 -8.13 8.49
N TYR A 57 2.19 -6.85 8.85
CA TYR A 57 1.09 -5.90 8.94
C TYR A 57 0.42 -5.60 7.59
N ILE A 58 1.15 -5.70 6.46
CA ILE A 58 0.55 -5.58 5.12
C ILE A 58 -0.38 -6.76 4.86
N GLY A 59 0.08 -7.98 5.16
CA GLY A 59 -0.73 -9.18 5.01
C GLY A 59 -1.96 -9.20 5.92
N GLU A 60 -1.88 -8.61 7.10
CA GLU A 60 -3.02 -8.50 8.04
C GLU A 60 -4.12 -7.52 7.57
N LEU A 61 -3.75 -6.51 6.78
CA LEU A 61 -4.68 -5.51 6.24
C LEU A 61 -5.43 -5.99 5.00
N ILE A 62 -4.94 -7.03 4.32
CA ILE A 62 -5.57 -7.60 3.13
C ILE A 62 -6.49 -8.74 3.56
N ARG A 63 -7.79 -8.59 3.28
CA ARG A 63 -8.74 -9.70 3.46
C ARG A 63 -8.66 -10.59 2.23
N ASP A 64 -8.02 -11.74 2.34
CA ASP A 64 -8.00 -12.73 1.25
C ASP A 64 -9.34 -13.48 1.21
N THR A 65 -10.33 -12.93 0.48
CA THR A 65 -11.65 -13.56 0.33
C THR A 65 -11.89 -14.19 -1.04
N ASP A 66 -11.02 -13.93 -2.01
CA ASP A 66 -11.16 -14.37 -3.41
C ASP A 66 -10.30 -15.59 -3.78
N CYS A 67 -9.49 -16.13 -2.87
CA CYS A 67 -8.57 -17.24 -3.11
C CYS A 67 -7.68 -17.02 -4.36
N PRO A 68 -6.78 -16.00 -4.36
CA PRO A 68 -5.94 -15.65 -5.50
C PRO A 68 -5.05 -16.80 -5.97
N ALA A 69 -4.72 -16.78 -7.26
CA ALA A 69 -3.77 -17.72 -7.84
C ALA A 69 -2.32 -17.36 -7.46
N VAL A 70 -1.38 -18.28 -7.71
CA VAL A 70 0.05 -18.02 -7.46
C VAL A 70 0.56 -16.84 -8.28
N GLU A 71 0.05 -16.70 -9.50
CA GLU A 71 0.35 -15.60 -10.42
C GLU A 71 -0.07 -14.25 -9.82
N ASP A 72 -1.27 -14.15 -9.24
CA ASP A 72 -1.74 -12.91 -8.59
C ASP A 72 -0.85 -12.54 -7.38
N TYR A 73 -0.46 -13.54 -6.59
CA TYR A 73 0.47 -13.37 -5.49
C TYR A 73 1.87 -12.98 -5.96
N ASN A 74 2.30 -13.49 -7.11
CA ASN A 74 3.59 -13.13 -7.69
C ASN A 74 3.57 -11.67 -8.13
N ASP A 75 2.58 -11.26 -8.93
CA ASP A 75 2.41 -9.88 -9.39
C ASP A 75 2.34 -8.89 -8.22
N PHE A 76 1.60 -9.25 -7.17
CA PHE A 76 1.56 -8.46 -5.94
C PHE A 76 2.93 -8.35 -5.27
N ALA A 77 3.67 -9.47 -5.18
CA ALA A 77 5.00 -9.49 -4.59
C ALA A 77 6.01 -8.68 -5.42
N GLU A 78 5.88 -8.64 -6.76
CA GLU A 78 6.70 -7.80 -7.63
C GLU A 78 6.44 -6.31 -7.35
N ALA A 79 5.17 -5.90 -7.35
CA ALA A 79 4.80 -4.52 -7.07
C ALA A 79 5.19 -4.09 -5.63
N LEU A 80 5.13 -5.02 -4.67
CA LEU A 80 5.55 -4.74 -3.29
C LEU A 80 7.07 -4.59 -3.19
N GLU A 81 7.83 -5.39 -3.94
CA GLU A 81 9.28 -5.30 -4.04
C GLU A 81 9.72 -3.94 -4.59
N ASP A 82 9.01 -3.41 -5.59
CA ASP A 82 9.31 -2.11 -6.20
C ASP A 82 9.24 -0.95 -5.17
N ILE A 83 8.26 -0.98 -4.26
CA ILE A 83 8.14 0.06 -3.22
C ILE A 83 8.97 -0.23 -1.97
N TRP A 84 9.43 -1.47 -1.76
CA TRP A 84 10.09 -1.91 -0.53
C TRP A 84 11.38 -1.13 -0.24
N GLN A 85 12.10 -0.70 -1.27
CA GLN A 85 13.36 0.05 -1.14
C GLN A 85 13.16 1.57 -1.02
N HIS A 86 11.92 2.06 -1.17
CA HIS A 86 11.60 3.49 -1.08
C HIS A 86 11.21 3.88 0.34
N ASP A 87 11.94 4.85 0.91
CA ASP A 87 11.71 5.30 2.29
C ASP A 87 10.28 5.80 2.48
N GLY A 88 9.63 5.33 3.54
CA GLY A 88 8.24 5.65 3.86
C GLY A 88 7.15 5.06 2.94
N ALA A 89 7.47 4.47 1.79
CA ALA A 89 6.47 4.00 0.82
C ALA A 89 5.60 2.87 1.38
N LEU A 90 6.18 1.94 2.14
CA LEU A 90 5.44 0.86 2.81
C LEU A 90 4.46 1.39 3.87
N LEU A 91 4.83 2.47 4.56
CA LEU A 91 3.94 3.09 5.55
C LEU A 91 2.80 3.84 4.87
N THR A 92 3.09 4.51 3.75
CA THR A 92 2.04 5.10 2.91
C THR A 92 1.10 4.01 2.40
N TYR A 93 1.61 2.90 1.88
CA TYR A 93 0.78 1.81 1.40
C TYR A 93 -0.06 1.16 2.52
N ALA A 94 0.51 0.98 3.71
CA ALA A 94 -0.26 0.49 4.86
C ALA A 94 -1.40 1.43 5.26
N ALA A 95 -1.16 2.76 5.24
CA ALA A 95 -2.22 3.75 5.45
C ALA A 95 -3.32 3.62 4.38
N VAL A 96 -2.94 3.43 3.11
CA VAL A 96 -3.88 3.22 2.01
C VAL A 96 -4.73 1.99 2.24
N LEU A 97 -4.13 0.85 2.59
CA LEU A 97 -4.85 -0.39 2.88
C LEU A 97 -5.81 -0.24 4.06
N GLU A 98 -5.42 0.48 5.11
CA GLU A 98 -6.29 0.72 6.27
C GLU A 98 -7.48 1.63 5.94
N ALA A 99 -7.25 2.67 5.13
CA ALA A 99 -8.30 3.60 4.71
C ALA A 99 -9.27 2.97 3.70
N GLU A 100 -8.76 2.27 2.69
CA GLU A 100 -9.53 1.69 1.58
C GLU A 100 -10.13 0.31 1.93
N LYS A 101 -9.52 -0.42 2.86
CA LYS A 101 -9.96 -1.75 3.34
C LYS A 101 -10.28 -2.73 2.21
N PRO A 102 -9.31 -3.04 1.33
CA PRO A 102 -9.56 -3.93 0.19
C PRO A 102 -10.02 -5.31 0.66
N GLU A 103 -11.07 -5.82 0.01
CA GLU A 103 -11.64 -7.15 0.30
C GLU A 103 -10.98 -8.28 -0.51
N THR A 104 -10.05 -7.94 -1.42
CA THR A 104 -9.36 -8.89 -2.30
C THR A 104 -7.90 -8.52 -2.48
N LEU A 105 -7.05 -9.50 -2.80
CA LEU A 105 -5.65 -9.24 -3.15
C LEU A 105 -5.55 -8.40 -4.42
N HIS A 106 -6.44 -8.65 -5.39
CA HIS A 106 -6.47 -7.88 -6.63
C HIS A 106 -6.69 -6.39 -6.35
N ARG A 107 -7.66 -6.03 -5.50
CA ARG A 107 -7.89 -4.62 -5.14
C ARG A 107 -6.71 -4.03 -4.36
N ALA A 108 -6.07 -4.81 -3.50
CA ALA A 108 -4.84 -4.37 -2.83
C ALA A 108 -3.72 -4.08 -3.83
N CYS A 109 -3.58 -4.89 -4.89
CA CYS A 109 -2.62 -4.67 -5.98
C CYS A 109 -2.94 -3.40 -6.80
N GLU A 110 -4.22 -3.17 -7.14
CA GLU A 110 -4.64 -1.93 -7.80
C GLU A 110 -4.27 -0.68 -6.99
N LEU A 111 -4.49 -0.72 -5.67
CA LEU A 111 -4.12 0.38 -4.77
C LEU A 111 -2.61 0.60 -4.70
N LEU A 112 -1.83 -0.48 -4.77
CA LEU A 112 -0.37 -0.42 -4.77
C LEU A 112 0.18 0.23 -6.04
N GLN A 113 -0.48 0.00 -7.18
CA GLN A 113 -0.13 0.60 -8.46
C GLN A 113 -0.59 2.06 -8.59
N ASP A 114 -1.62 2.47 -7.83
CA ASP A 114 -2.18 3.84 -7.78
C ASP A 114 -1.58 4.67 -6.62
N MET A 115 -0.39 4.32 -6.13
CA MET A 115 0.24 4.96 -4.96
C MET A 115 0.51 6.46 -5.15
N ASP A 116 0.64 6.94 -6.39
CA ASP A 116 0.80 8.35 -6.74
C ASP A 116 -0.47 9.18 -6.50
N ASN A 117 -1.63 8.53 -6.42
CA ASN A 117 -2.89 9.14 -6.03
C ASN A 117 -3.04 9.33 -4.51
N TYR A 118 -2.07 8.87 -3.71
CA TYR A 118 -2.10 8.98 -2.26
C TYR A 118 -0.91 9.74 -1.73
N GLN A 119 -1.14 10.55 -0.70
CA GLN A 119 -0.09 11.21 0.02
C GLN A 119 -0.25 11.01 1.51
N ARG A 120 0.77 10.40 2.11
CA ARG A 120 0.93 10.39 3.56
C ARG A 120 1.50 11.72 4.02
N ILE A 121 0.81 12.37 4.93
CA ILE A 121 1.21 13.64 5.53
C ILE A 121 2.05 13.31 6.76
N THR A 122 3.31 13.76 6.75
CA THR A 122 4.27 13.46 7.82
C THR A 122 4.48 14.62 8.79
N GLU A 123 4.05 15.80 8.37
CA GLU A 123 4.11 17.08 9.06
C GLU A 123 2.86 17.31 9.92
N ASP A 124 2.95 18.27 10.84
CA ASP A 124 1.77 18.81 11.50
C ASP A 124 0.99 19.77 10.58
N ALA A 125 -0.08 20.36 11.10
CA ALA A 125 -0.89 21.31 10.33
C ALA A 125 -0.07 22.51 9.83
N TYR A 126 0.94 22.98 10.56
CA TYR A 126 1.80 24.08 10.10
C TYR A 126 2.58 23.67 8.85
N GLY A 127 3.31 22.54 8.90
CA GLY A 127 4.07 22.06 7.75
C GLY A 127 3.19 21.67 6.56
N TYR A 128 2.03 21.05 6.83
CA TYR A 128 1.06 20.75 5.79
C TYR A 128 0.50 22.03 5.13
N GLY A 129 0.22 23.07 5.91
CA GLY A 129 -0.21 24.37 5.38
C GLY A 129 0.83 25.01 4.45
N GLN A 130 2.11 24.92 4.80
CA GLN A 130 3.20 25.36 3.93
C GLN A 130 3.20 24.58 2.61
N GLN A 131 3.20 23.25 2.70
CA GLN A 131 3.21 22.36 1.54
C GLN A 131 2.00 22.62 0.62
N ARG A 132 0.79 22.75 1.17
CA ARG A 132 -0.42 23.03 0.38
C ARG A 132 -0.36 24.36 -0.33
N LEU A 133 0.22 25.38 0.30
CA LEU A 133 0.40 26.67 -0.34
C LEU A 133 1.40 26.59 -1.50
N GLN A 134 2.49 25.84 -1.34
CA GLN A 134 3.46 25.57 -2.40
C GLN A 134 2.80 24.89 -3.60
N GLU A 135 2.08 23.79 -3.37
CA GLU A 135 1.38 23.05 -4.42
C GLU A 135 0.34 23.92 -5.14
N THR A 136 -0.43 24.71 -4.39
CA THR A 136 -1.54 25.50 -4.95
C THR A 136 -1.05 26.66 -5.82
N LEU A 137 0.05 27.30 -5.43
CA LEU A 137 0.55 28.52 -6.06
C LEU A 137 1.85 28.32 -6.85
N GLY A 138 2.44 27.12 -6.82
CA GLY A 138 3.74 26.82 -7.43
C GLY A 138 4.89 27.58 -6.78
N LEU A 139 4.87 27.72 -5.45
CA LEU A 139 5.90 28.43 -4.69
C LEU A 139 7.05 27.49 -4.31
N ASP A 140 8.26 28.05 -4.26
CA ASP A 140 9.43 27.38 -3.70
C ASP A 140 9.57 27.65 -2.19
N ASP A 141 10.58 27.04 -1.57
CA ASP A 141 10.83 27.17 -0.12
C ASP A 141 11.20 28.60 0.28
N GLU A 142 11.86 29.36 -0.59
CA GLU A 142 12.25 30.75 -0.33
C GLU A 142 11.01 31.65 -0.27
N ALA A 143 10.08 31.49 -1.21
CA ALA A 143 8.81 32.21 -1.21
C ALA A 143 7.94 31.87 0.02
N ILE A 144 7.92 30.61 0.47
CA ILE A 144 7.23 30.24 1.72
C ILE A 144 7.88 30.90 2.94
N TYR A 145 9.22 30.91 3.00
CA TYR A 145 9.95 31.55 4.08
C TYR A 145 9.69 33.06 4.15
N GLU A 146 9.59 33.75 3.00
CA GLU A 146 9.23 35.17 2.96
C GLU A 146 7.81 35.46 3.47
N LEU A 147 6.91 34.48 3.35
CA LEU A 147 5.53 34.58 3.85
C LEU A 147 5.40 34.21 5.34
N ASP A 148 6.46 33.69 5.96
CA ASP A 148 6.48 33.37 7.39
C ASP A 148 6.25 34.65 8.22
N GLY A 149 5.23 34.59 9.10
CA GLY A 149 4.75 35.74 9.87
C GLY A 149 3.68 36.62 9.19
N TYR A 150 3.41 36.44 7.90
CA TYR A 150 2.28 37.06 7.21
C TYR A 150 1.08 36.12 7.07
N ILE A 151 1.34 34.83 6.97
CA ILE A 151 0.34 33.77 6.87
C ILE A 151 0.34 32.93 8.15
N ASP A 152 -0.87 32.63 8.64
CA ASP A 152 -1.07 31.64 9.70
C ASP A 152 -1.11 30.25 9.05
N PHE A 153 0.06 29.65 8.86
CA PHE A 153 0.19 28.34 8.20
C PHE A 153 -0.48 27.21 8.97
N GLU A 154 -0.49 27.28 10.31
CA GLU A 154 -1.15 26.27 11.13
C GLU A 154 -2.66 26.28 10.89
N LYS A 155 -3.28 27.46 10.92
CA LYS A 155 -4.71 27.59 10.62
C LYS A 155 -5.03 27.23 9.17
N TYR A 156 -4.23 27.70 8.22
CA TYR A 156 -4.42 27.37 6.81
C TYR A 156 -4.30 25.86 6.55
N GLY A 157 -3.34 25.20 7.19
CA GLY A 157 -3.16 23.76 7.09
C GLY A 157 -4.32 22.98 7.70
N GLN A 158 -4.87 23.41 8.84
CA GLN A 158 -6.10 22.81 9.40
C GLN A 158 -7.27 22.89 8.41
N ASP A 159 -7.51 24.08 7.84
CA ASP A 159 -8.56 24.28 6.84
C ASP A 159 -8.29 23.40 5.59
N CYS A 160 -7.03 23.25 5.16
CA CYS A 160 -6.67 22.35 4.07
C CYS A 160 -6.88 20.87 4.40
N MET A 161 -6.53 20.41 5.60
CA MET A 161 -6.73 19.03 6.03
C MET A 161 -8.22 18.66 5.99
N GLU A 162 -9.09 19.57 6.43
CA GLU A 162 -10.55 19.40 6.34
C GLU A 162 -11.01 19.33 4.88
N ASN A 163 -10.59 20.28 4.04
CA ASN A 163 -11.00 20.34 2.63
C ASN A 163 -10.49 19.15 1.80
N ASP A 164 -9.28 18.66 2.09
CA ASP A 164 -8.66 17.53 1.38
C ASP A 164 -9.16 16.17 1.94
N CYS A 165 -10.08 16.18 2.90
CA CYS A 165 -10.63 14.98 3.56
C CYS A 165 -9.53 14.05 4.12
N VAL A 166 -8.54 14.65 4.79
CA VAL A 166 -7.43 13.92 5.41
C VAL A 166 -8.00 12.92 6.41
N THR A 167 -7.61 11.66 6.25
CA THR A 167 -8.04 10.53 7.08
C THR A 167 -6.91 10.10 8.00
N GLU A 168 -7.23 9.91 9.27
CA GLU A 168 -6.31 9.34 10.26
C GLU A 168 -6.28 7.81 10.12
N THR A 169 -5.07 7.25 10.10
CA THR A 169 -4.79 5.81 10.07
C THR A 169 -3.74 5.50 11.15
N GLU A 170 -3.56 4.23 11.53
CA GLU A 170 -2.50 3.81 12.43
C GLU A 170 -1.09 4.08 11.87
N PHE A 171 -0.99 4.28 10.54
CA PHE A 171 0.26 4.52 9.82
C PHE A 171 0.52 6.01 9.51
N GLY A 172 -0.36 6.90 9.97
CA GLY A 172 -0.25 8.35 9.82
C GLY A 172 -1.48 8.99 9.16
N LEU A 173 -1.38 10.28 8.88
CA LEU A 173 -2.41 11.03 8.17
C LEU A 173 -2.29 10.78 6.67
N LEU A 174 -3.42 10.56 6.00
CA LEU A 174 -3.47 10.21 4.58
C LEU A 174 -4.51 11.07 3.84
N ARG A 175 -4.15 11.54 2.65
CA ARG A 175 -5.14 12.02 1.67
C ARG A 175 -5.08 11.21 0.40
N ARG A 176 -6.23 11.12 -0.28
CA ARG A 176 -6.35 10.66 -1.66
C ARG A 176 -6.58 11.88 -2.54
N LEU A 177 -5.82 12.02 -3.62
CA LEU A 177 -5.84 13.22 -4.46
C LEU A 177 -7.13 13.27 -5.28
N GLU A 178 -7.48 12.21 -6.00
CA GLU A 178 -8.67 12.15 -6.85
C GLU A 178 -9.37 10.78 -6.87
N PRO A 179 -10.70 10.72 -6.59
CA PRO A 179 -11.46 11.70 -5.80
C PRO A 179 -10.98 11.67 -4.34
N PRO A 180 -11.17 12.73 -3.53
CA PRO A 180 -10.84 12.66 -2.10
C PRO A 180 -11.64 11.55 -1.38
N PHE A 181 -11.21 11.19 -0.17
CA PHE A 181 -12.02 10.34 0.71
C PHE A 181 -13.38 11.00 0.97
N PRO A 182 -14.46 10.24 1.18
CA PRO A 182 -15.74 10.82 1.57
C PRO A 182 -15.57 11.59 2.88
N GLU A 183 -16.20 12.76 2.99
CA GLU A 183 -16.24 13.53 4.24
C GLU A 183 -16.66 12.60 5.37
N GLN A 184 -15.77 12.43 6.36
CA GLN A 184 -16.15 11.76 7.58
C GLN A 184 -17.11 12.70 8.30
N THR A 185 -18.42 12.47 8.16
CA THR A 185 -19.40 13.12 9.05
C THR A 185 -18.97 12.79 10.47
N GLN A 186 -18.37 13.75 11.18
CA GLN A 186 -18.28 13.72 12.62
C GLN A 186 -19.68 13.39 13.11
N GLY A 187 -19.86 12.17 13.62
CA GLY A 187 -21.13 11.75 14.18
C GLY A 187 -21.56 12.82 15.15
N GLN A 188 -22.75 13.38 14.93
CA GLN A 188 -23.46 14.13 15.95
C GLN A 188 -23.57 13.21 17.18
N GLN A 189 -22.61 13.30 18.11
CA GLN A 189 -22.87 13.05 19.51
C GLN A 189 -23.79 14.18 19.98
N MET A 190 -25.07 14.06 19.65
CA MET A 190 -26.10 14.65 20.49
C MET A 190 -26.18 13.78 21.74
N ILE A 191 -25.70 14.35 22.84
CA ILE A 191 -25.94 13.89 24.21
C ILE A 191 -27.45 13.95 24.48
#